data_AF-A0A9E5HFG9-F1
#
_entry.id   AF-A0A9E5HFG9-F1
#
_cell.length_a   1.000
_cell.length_b   1.000
_cell.length_c   1.000
_cell.angle_alpha   90.00
_cell.angle_beta   90.00
_cell.angle_gamma   90.00
#
_symmetry.space_group_name_H-M   'P 1'
#
loop_
_entity.id
_entity.type
_entity.pdbx_description
1 polymer ?
#
loop_
_entity_poly.entity_id
_entity_poly.type
_entity_poly.pdbx_seq_one_letter_code
_entity_poly.pdbx_strand_id
1 'polypeptide(L)'
;MLENKKARDWARVLSEYRHPCKYRSSFEIAATVVPFVGVWALAWWVLAYSTILAVLLACMNSLFLVRLFCIQHDCGHGTLFKTKSVNDWIGRILGTLTLTPYEVWRRSHSIHHGASGNLTKRGIGDIDTLTVTEYQNLSRFGRLKYRLYRHPITLFIIGPAYLFFLQNRLPIGYMKNTSFWISAMATNLGILTSVAVVYYFGGLAPVSFIFLPTTFLAAMIGVWLFYVQHQFEYTYWEEN
;
A
#
# COMPACT_ATOMS: atom_id res chain seq x y z
N MET A 1 -6.21 3.47 -33.42
CA MET A 1 -7.22 2.39 -33.63
C MET A 1 -8.17 2.16 -32.43
N LEU A 2 -8.15 2.96 -31.35
CA LEU A 2 -8.99 2.73 -30.16
C LEU A 2 -10.09 3.79 -29.89
N GLU A 3 -10.13 4.90 -30.65
CA GLU A 3 -10.93 6.09 -30.29
C GLU A 3 -12.43 6.03 -30.59
N ASN A 4 -12.98 4.94 -31.17
CA ASN A 4 -14.39 4.92 -31.61
C ASN A 4 -15.22 3.69 -31.21
N LYS A 5 -14.78 2.89 -30.23
CA LYS A 5 -15.58 1.76 -29.74
C LYS A 5 -16.64 2.22 -28.74
N LYS A 6 -17.91 1.83 -28.95
CA LYS A 6 -18.99 2.09 -27.98
C LYS A 6 -18.72 1.31 -26.69
N ALA A 7 -19.21 1.79 -25.54
CA ALA A 7 -19.01 1.14 -24.24
C ALA A 7 -19.41 -0.35 -24.22
N ARG A 8 -20.44 -0.72 -24.99
CA ARG A 8 -20.88 -2.13 -25.16
C ARG A 8 -19.83 -3.02 -25.83
N ASP A 9 -19.10 -2.48 -26.81
CA ASP A 9 -18.05 -3.22 -27.53
C ASP A 9 -16.85 -3.47 -26.61
N TRP A 10 -16.54 -2.50 -25.75
CA TRP A 10 -15.55 -2.66 -24.68
C TRP A 10 -15.97 -3.72 -23.66
N ALA A 11 -17.23 -3.72 -23.21
CA ALA A 11 -17.72 -4.74 -22.27
C ALA A 11 -17.57 -6.17 -22.81
N ARG A 12 -17.77 -6.38 -24.12
CA ARG A 12 -17.56 -7.68 -24.77
C ARG A 12 -16.08 -8.07 -24.77
N VAL A 13 -15.18 -7.17 -25.17
CA VAL A 13 -13.72 -7.42 -25.17
C VAL A 13 -13.21 -7.69 -23.75
N LEU A 14 -13.65 -6.91 -22.77
CA LEU A 14 -13.21 -7.05 -21.38
C LEU A 14 -13.79 -8.29 -20.68
N SER A 15 -14.86 -8.88 -21.21
CA SER A 15 -15.48 -10.07 -20.61
C SER A 15 -14.53 -11.27 -20.54
N GLU A 16 -13.62 -11.40 -21.51
CA GLU A 16 -12.59 -12.44 -21.55
C GLU A 16 -11.57 -12.32 -20.39
N TYR A 17 -11.38 -11.09 -19.88
CA TYR A 17 -10.43 -10.78 -18.81
C TYR A 17 -11.10 -10.65 -17.43
N ARG A 18 -12.42 -10.88 -17.34
CA ARG A 18 -13.19 -10.65 -16.11
C ARG A 18 -13.00 -11.74 -15.05
N HIS A 19 -12.56 -12.93 -15.46
CA HIS A 19 -12.53 -14.09 -14.58
C HIS A 19 -11.11 -14.41 -14.09
N PRO A 20 -10.89 -14.56 -12.77
CA PRO A 20 -9.59 -14.94 -12.27
C PRO A 20 -9.21 -16.36 -12.67
N CYS A 21 -7.94 -16.52 -13.04
CA CYS A 21 -7.33 -17.81 -13.31
C CYS A 21 -6.55 -18.28 -12.08
N LYS A 22 -7.05 -19.31 -11.39
CA LYS A 22 -6.45 -19.81 -10.13
C LYS A 22 -4.95 -20.13 -10.28
N TYR A 23 -4.54 -20.70 -11.41
CA TYR A 23 -3.15 -21.07 -11.65
C TYR A 23 -2.26 -19.84 -11.80
N ARG A 24 -2.74 -18.82 -12.52
CA ARG A 24 -2.03 -17.55 -12.65
C ARG A 24 -1.93 -16.85 -11.29
N SER A 25 -3.02 -16.77 -10.55
CA SER A 25 -3.05 -16.14 -9.21
C SER A 25 -2.09 -16.82 -8.23
N SER A 26 -2.10 -18.15 -8.18
CA SER A 26 -1.15 -18.91 -7.36
C SER A 26 0.30 -18.73 -7.81
N PHE A 27 0.54 -18.68 -9.12
CA PHE A 27 1.88 -18.40 -9.67
C PHE A 27 2.36 -17.00 -9.29
N GLU A 28 1.53 -15.96 -9.40
CA GLU A 28 1.88 -14.59 -9.02
C GLU A 28 2.25 -14.46 -7.54
N ILE A 29 1.52 -15.16 -6.67
CA ILE A 29 1.86 -15.24 -5.24
C ILE A 29 3.21 -15.93 -5.07
N ALA A 30 3.42 -17.11 -5.66
CA ALA A 30 4.66 -17.86 -5.51
C ALA A 30 5.87 -17.11 -6.07
N ALA A 31 5.74 -16.53 -7.27
CA ALA A 31 6.75 -15.73 -7.94
C ALA A 31 7.09 -14.42 -7.22
N THR A 32 6.31 -14.03 -6.20
CA THR A 32 6.57 -12.87 -5.35
C THR A 32 7.07 -13.28 -3.97
N VAL A 33 6.38 -14.20 -3.30
CA VAL A 33 6.71 -14.65 -1.94
C VAL A 33 8.03 -15.42 -1.89
N VAL A 34 8.28 -16.30 -2.86
CA VAL A 34 9.51 -17.12 -2.85
C VAL A 34 10.76 -16.24 -3.00
N PRO A 35 10.85 -15.33 -3.99
CA PRO A 35 11.97 -14.39 -4.05
C PRO A 35 12.03 -13.43 -2.86
N PHE A 36 10.89 -12.96 -2.35
CA PHE A 36 10.85 -12.08 -1.18
C PHE A 36 11.53 -12.73 0.04
N VAL A 37 11.15 -13.97 0.35
CA VAL A 37 11.74 -14.75 1.45
C VAL A 37 13.21 -15.10 1.15
N GLY A 38 13.52 -15.50 -0.09
CA GLY A 38 14.88 -15.85 -0.50
C GLY A 38 15.86 -14.69 -0.40
N VAL A 39 15.49 -13.49 -0.89
CA VAL A 39 16.30 -12.28 -0.78
C VAL A 39 16.43 -11.84 0.68
N TRP A 40 15.36 -11.96 1.47
CA TRP A 40 15.41 -11.63 2.89
C TRP A 40 16.35 -12.56 3.67
N ALA A 41 16.28 -13.87 3.44
CA ALA A 41 17.19 -14.85 4.04
C ALA A 41 18.64 -14.62 3.59
N LEU A 42 18.86 -14.31 2.30
CA LEU A 42 20.17 -13.96 1.78
C LEU A 42 20.73 -12.69 2.45
N ALA A 43 19.90 -11.66 2.61
CA ALA A 43 20.29 -10.42 3.29
C ALA A 43 20.71 -10.70 4.74
N TRP A 44 20.01 -11.59 5.46
CA TRP A 44 20.38 -11.97 6.82
C TRP A 44 21.69 -12.75 6.85
N TRP A 45 21.87 -13.74 5.98
CA TRP A 45 23.13 -14.48 5.91
C TRP A 45 24.32 -13.55 5.59
N VAL A 46 24.14 -12.62 4.65
CA VAL A 46 25.15 -11.62 4.27
C VAL A 46 25.43 -10.60 5.38
N LEU A 47 24.48 -10.34 6.28
CA LEU A 47 24.63 -9.37 7.36
C LEU A 47 25.82 -9.68 8.28
N ALA A 48 26.20 -10.96 8.41
CA ALA A 48 27.39 -11.37 9.16
C ALA A 48 28.72 -10.93 8.50
N TYR A 49 28.71 -10.63 7.20
CA TYR A 49 29.89 -10.31 6.40
C TYR A 49 29.91 -8.86 5.93
N SER A 50 28.76 -8.27 5.59
CA SER A 50 28.66 -6.89 5.10
C SER A 50 27.27 -6.30 5.33
N THR A 51 27.19 -5.34 6.25
CA THR A 51 25.98 -4.56 6.51
C THR A 51 25.52 -3.78 5.27
N ILE A 52 26.46 -3.22 4.50
CA ILE A 52 26.13 -2.46 3.29
C ILE A 52 25.44 -3.37 2.26
N LEU A 53 25.98 -4.56 2.01
CA LEU A 53 25.39 -5.48 1.04
C LEU A 53 24.03 -6.01 1.53
N ALA A 54 23.87 -6.27 2.84
CA ALA A 54 22.59 -6.64 3.42
C ALA A 54 21.52 -5.54 3.25
N VAL A 55 21.88 -4.27 3.45
CA VAL A 55 20.98 -3.13 3.23
C VAL A 55 20.63 -2.99 1.74
N LEU A 56 21.57 -3.17 0.81
CA LEU A 56 21.28 -3.15 -0.62
C LEU A 56 20.29 -4.26 -1.03
N LEU A 57 20.47 -5.47 -0.49
CA LEU A 57 19.52 -6.58 -0.68
C LEU A 57 18.16 -6.26 -0.07
N ALA A 58 18.11 -5.63 1.09
CA ALA A 58 16.87 -5.16 1.72
C ALA A 58 16.15 -4.10 0.85
N CYS A 59 16.89 -3.15 0.29
CA CYS A 59 16.37 -2.18 -0.65
C CYS A 59 15.82 -2.86 -1.92
N MET A 60 16.52 -3.84 -2.48
CA MET A 60 16.00 -4.65 -3.59
C MET A 60 14.73 -5.41 -3.20
N ASN A 61 14.69 -5.96 -1.99
CA ASN A 61 13.56 -6.72 -1.49
C ASN A 61 12.29 -5.87 -1.32
N SER A 62 12.45 -4.54 -1.17
CA SER A 62 11.32 -3.61 -1.11
C SER A 62 10.43 -3.68 -2.36
N LEU A 63 11.01 -4.00 -3.53
CA LEU A 63 10.25 -4.15 -4.78
C LEU A 63 9.29 -5.36 -4.73
N PHE A 64 9.72 -6.46 -4.12
CA PHE A 64 8.84 -7.60 -3.87
C PHE A 64 7.78 -7.26 -2.84
N LEU A 65 8.11 -6.48 -1.80
CA LEU A 65 7.12 -6.04 -0.81
C LEU A 65 6.06 -5.11 -1.42
N VAL A 66 6.44 -4.21 -2.34
CA VAL A 66 5.48 -3.42 -3.14
C VAL A 66 4.60 -4.34 -3.97
N ARG A 67 5.15 -5.37 -4.61
CA ARG A 67 4.35 -6.35 -5.37
C ARG A 67 3.42 -7.17 -4.47
N LEU A 68 3.82 -7.52 -3.25
CA LEU A 68 2.94 -8.15 -2.25
C LEU A 68 1.78 -7.22 -1.90
N PHE A 69 2.01 -5.91 -1.80
CA PHE A 69 0.95 -4.92 -1.63
C PHE A 69 0.01 -4.87 -2.85
N CYS A 70 0.53 -4.93 -4.09
CA CYS A 70 -0.32 -5.03 -5.29
C CYS A 70 -1.21 -6.29 -5.26
N ILE A 71 -0.67 -7.44 -4.84
CA ILE A 71 -1.45 -8.69 -4.70
C ILE A 71 -2.50 -8.54 -3.59
N GLN A 72 -2.15 -7.95 -2.45
CA GLN A 72 -3.10 -7.61 -1.38
C GLN A 72 -4.19 -6.66 -1.88
N HIS A 73 -3.84 -5.71 -2.75
CA HIS A 73 -4.76 -4.77 -3.34
C HIS A 73 -5.80 -5.49 -4.23
N ASP A 74 -5.37 -6.43 -5.05
CA ASP A 74 -6.25 -7.22 -5.90
C ASP A 74 -7.17 -8.15 -5.09
N CYS A 75 -6.66 -8.67 -3.97
CA CYS A 75 -7.49 -9.33 -2.95
C CYS A 75 -8.56 -8.39 -2.39
N GLY A 76 -8.20 -7.13 -2.12
CA GLY A 76 -9.11 -6.09 -1.63
C GLY A 76 -10.29 -5.83 -2.57
N HIS A 77 -10.04 -5.91 -3.88
CA HIS A 77 -11.07 -5.84 -4.92
C HIS A 77 -11.81 -7.16 -5.16
N GLY A 78 -11.36 -8.26 -4.52
CA GLY A 78 -11.92 -9.60 -4.73
C GLY A 78 -11.61 -10.19 -6.10
N THR A 79 -10.56 -9.70 -6.77
CA THR A 79 -10.26 -10.03 -8.17
C THR A 79 -9.18 -11.11 -8.32
N LEU A 80 -8.37 -11.37 -7.28
CA LEU A 80 -7.28 -12.33 -7.38
C LEU A 80 -7.78 -13.79 -7.45
N PHE A 81 -8.77 -14.17 -6.64
CA PHE A 81 -9.44 -15.47 -6.68
C PHE A 81 -10.96 -15.34 -6.81
N LYS A 82 -11.62 -16.38 -7.33
CA LYS A 82 -13.10 -16.43 -7.42
C LYS A 82 -13.77 -16.37 -6.03
N THR A 83 -13.12 -16.95 -5.02
CA THR A 83 -13.70 -17.08 -3.67
C THR A 83 -13.30 -15.89 -2.80
N LYS A 84 -14.28 -15.08 -2.38
CA LYS A 84 -14.05 -13.92 -1.51
C LYS A 84 -13.27 -14.25 -0.23
N SER A 85 -13.60 -15.35 0.44
CA SER A 85 -12.90 -15.77 1.67
C SER A 85 -11.40 -16.01 1.46
N VAL A 86 -11.02 -16.56 0.30
CA VAL A 86 -9.61 -16.79 -0.05
C VAL A 86 -8.88 -15.46 -0.24
N ASN A 87 -9.48 -14.51 -0.97
CA ASN A 87 -8.93 -13.16 -1.10
C ASN A 87 -8.77 -12.48 0.27
N ASP A 88 -9.80 -12.58 1.12
CA ASP A 88 -9.80 -11.93 2.44
C ASP A 88 -8.73 -12.50 3.37
N TRP A 89 -8.50 -13.81 3.36
CA TRP A 89 -7.43 -14.41 4.16
C TRP A 89 -6.03 -14.09 3.62
N ILE A 90 -5.81 -14.20 2.31
CA ILE A 90 -4.53 -13.83 1.70
C ILE A 90 -4.23 -12.36 1.96
N GLY A 91 -5.22 -11.48 1.78
CA GLY A 91 -5.08 -10.06 2.05
C GLY A 91 -4.71 -9.74 3.50
N ARG A 92 -5.28 -10.45 4.49
CA ARG A 92 -4.91 -10.30 5.92
C ARG A 92 -3.48 -10.75 6.21
N ILE A 93 -3.05 -11.87 5.63
CA ILE A 93 -1.68 -12.37 5.79
C ILE A 93 -0.69 -11.38 5.19
N LEU A 94 -0.92 -10.96 3.94
CA LEU A 94 -0.07 -9.97 3.26
C LEU A 94 -0.09 -8.61 3.96
N GLY A 95 -1.23 -8.20 4.54
CA GLY A 95 -1.36 -6.99 5.35
C GLY A 95 -0.41 -6.95 6.56
N THR A 96 -0.05 -8.11 7.10
CA THR A 96 0.97 -8.20 8.15
C THR A 96 2.36 -7.87 7.61
N LEU A 97 2.71 -8.38 6.43
CA LEU A 97 4.00 -8.11 5.78
C LEU A 97 4.11 -6.66 5.31
N THR A 98 3.02 -6.08 4.79
CA THR A 98 2.97 -4.72 4.24
C THR A 98 2.64 -3.66 5.30
N LEU A 99 2.56 -4.03 6.58
CA LEU A 99 2.22 -3.13 7.68
C LEU A 99 0.87 -2.41 7.48
N THR A 100 -0.10 -3.11 6.91
CA THR A 100 -1.39 -2.55 6.48
C THR A 100 -2.56 -3.38 7.01
N PRO A 101 -3.40 -2.86 7.92
CA PRO A 101 -4.55 -3.59 8.43
C PRO A 101 -5.60 -3.79 7.34
N TYR A 102 -5.65 -4.99 6.79
CA TYR A 102 -6.34 -5.30 5.53
C TYR A 102 -7.80 -4.85 5.49
N GLU A 103 -8.60 -5.07 6.53
CA GLU A 103 -10.02 -4.75 6.48
C GLU A 103 -10.29 -3.24 6.57
N VAL A 104 -9.49 -2.53 7.37
CA VAL A 104 -9.51 -1.06 7.47
C VAL A 104 -9.11 -0.46 6.13
N TRP A 105 -7.98 -0.93 5.59
CA TRP A 105 -7.45 -0.49 4.32
C TRP A 105 -8.41 -0.80 3.17
N ARG A 106 -8.96 -2.02 3.08
CA ARG A 106 -9.94 -2.38 2.04
C ARG A 106 -11.16 -1.45 2.08
N ARG A 107 -11.63 -1.07 3.27
CA ARG A 107 -12.76 -0.14 3.41
C ARG A 107 -12.40 1.27 2.93
N SER A 108 -11.30 1.84 3.40
CA SER A 108 -10.86 3.18 2.97
C SER A 108 -10.56 3.22 1.48
N HIS A 109 -9.91 2.17 0.97
CA HIS A 109 -9.56 2.00 -0.44
C HIS A 109 -10.78 1.90 -1.35
N SER A 110 -11.81 1.15 -0.93
CA SER A 110 -13.07 1.08 -1.68
C SER A 110 -13.81 2.42 -1.72
N ILE A 111 -13.74 3.21 -0.63
CA ILE A 111 -14.31 4.57 -0.61
C ILE A 111 -13.52 5.48 -1.55
N HIS A 112 -12.20 5.45 -1.45
CA HIS A 112 -11.27 6.17 -2.33
C HIS A 112 -11.57 5.92 -3.81
N HIS A 113 -11.61 4.66 -4.24
CA HIS A 113 -11.92 4.33 -5.63
C HIS A 113 -13.32 4.77 -6.08
N GLY A 114 -14.29 4.85 -5.16
CA GLY A 114 -15.64 5.34 -5.47
C GLY A 114 -15.75 6.87 -5.52
N ALA A 115 -14.76 7.60 -4.99
CA ALA A 115 -14.76 9.05 -4.88
C ALA A 115 -13.60 9.74 -5.63
N SER A 116 -12.63 8.98 -6.14
CA SER A 116 -11.46 9.49 -6.85
C SER A 116 -11.86 10.36 -8.03
N GLY A 117 -11.29 11.57 -8.12
CA GLY A 117 -11.64 12.57 -9.14
C GLY A 117 -12.95 13.32 -8.87
N ASN A 118 -13.62 13.13 -7.74
CA ASN A 118 -14.81 13.90 -7.36
C ASN A 118 -14.48 14.94 -6.28
N LEU A 119 -14.61 16.23 -6.62
CA LEU A 119 -14.28 17.36 -5.74
C LEU A 119 -15.15 17.41 -4.47
N THR A 120 -16.38 16.90 -4.52
CA THR A 120 -17.34 16.94 -3.40
C THR A 120 -17.19 15.76 -2.43
N LYS A 121 -16.47 14.70 -2.82
CA LYS A 121 -16.33 13.45 -2.05
C LYS A 121 -14.89 13.14 -1.61
N ARG A 122 -13.98 14.14 -1.69
CA ARG A 122 -12.58 14.04 -1.25
C ARG A 122 -12.45 13.65 0.23
N GLY A 123 -11.34 12.97 0.55
CA GLY A 123 -10.74 13.03 1.89
C GLY A 123 -10.37 11.67 2.50
N ILE A 124 -11.13 10.61 2.23
CA ILE A 124 -10.79 9.27 2.75
C ILE A 124 -9.89 8.57 1.74
N GLY A 125 -8.62 8.41 2.10
CA GLY A 125 -7.63 7.70 1.28
C GLY A 125 -6.94 8.56 0.22
N ASP A 126 -7.33 9.83 0.10
CA ASP A 126 -6.74 10.79 -0.83
C ASP A 126 -5.48 11.47 -0.29
N ILE A 127 -4.66 12.00 -1.21
CA ILE A 127 -3.70 13.06 -0.88
C ILE A 127 -4.44 14.39 -0.99
N ASP A 128 -4.41 15.19 0.07
CA ASP A 128 -5.08 16.49 0.10
C ASP A 128 -4.61 17.36 -1.07
N THR A 129 -5.55 17.67 -1.95
CA THR A 129 -5.33 18.43 -3.17
C THR A 129 -6.38 19.52 -3.23
N LEU A 130 -5.93 20.77 -3.13
CA LEU A 130 -6.79 21.94 -3.14
C LEU A 130 -6.98 22.45 -4.56
N THR A 131 -8.16 22.99 -4.85
CA THR A 131 -8.36 23.80 -6.06
C THR A 131 -7.56 25.10 -5.94
N VAL A 132 -7.33 25.76 -7.08
CA VAL A 132 -6.66 27.07 -7.10
C VAL A 132 -7.43 28.08 -6.22
N THR A 133 -8.75 28.09 -6.32
CA THR A 133 -9.63 28.96 -5.51
C THR A 133 -9.51 28.65 -4.02
N GLU A 134 -9.53 27.37 -3.62
CA GLU A 134 -9.34 26.96 -2.22
C GLU A 134 -7.99 27.44 -1.68
N TYR A 135 -6.91 27.24 -2.43
CA TYR A 135 -5.58 27.68 -2.04
C TYR A 135 -5.46 29.22 -1.94
N GLN A 136 -6.09 29.96 -2.86
CA GLN A 136 -6.11 31.42 -2.84
C GLN A 136 -6.90 31.95 -1.64
N ASN A 137 -7.95 31.24 -1.20
CA ASN A 137 -8.73 31.62 -0.02
C ASN A 137 -8.05 31.28 1.32
N LEU A 138 -6.93 30.54 1.32
CA LEU A 138 -6.15 30.30 2.53
C LEU A 138 -5.40 31.54 3.01
N SER A 139 -5.28 31.67 4.34
CA SER A 139 -4.36 32.63 4.97
C SER A 139 -2.90 32.34 4.59
N ARG A 140 -2.00 33.30 4.80
CA ARG A 140 -0.54 33.12 4.54
C ARG A 140 0.02 31.88 5.26
N PHE A 141 -0.41 31.67 6.51
CA PHE A 141 -0.02 30.48 7.29
C PHE A 141 -0.66 29.20 6.74
N GLY A 142 -1.92 29.25 6.29
CA GLY A 142 -2.57 28.12 5.63
C GLY A 142 -1.85 27.69 4.36
N ARG A 143 -1.44 28.65 3.52
CA ARG A 143 -0.64 28.39 2.32
C ARG A 143 0.72 27.77 2.67
N LEU A 144 1.39 28.27 3.71
CA LEU A 144 2.64 27.68 4.19
C LEU A 144 2.45 26.23 4.64
N LYS A 145 1.43 25.95 5.46
CA LYS A 145 1.11 24.58 5.91
C LYS A 145 0.83 23.66 4.72
N TYR A 146 0.06 24.11 3.73
CA TYR A 146 -0.21 23.33 2.54
C TYR A 146 1.05 23.03 1.73
N ARG A 147 1.95 24.02 1.55
CA ARG A 147 3.24 23.83 0.87
C ARG A 147 4.16 22.87 1.63
N LEU A 148 4.18 22.94 2.96
CA LEU A 148 4.94 22.00 3.79
C LEU A 148 4.36 20.59 3.69
N TYR A 149 3.03 20.44 3.69
CA TYR A 149 2.36 19.16 3.46
C TYR A 149 2.71 18.58 2.08
N ARG A 150 2.65 19.39 1.02
CA ARG A 150 2.96 19.00 -0.36
C ARG A 150 4.47 18.92 -0.67
N HIS A 151 5.34 19.20 0.29
CA HIS A 151 6.79 19.12 0.09
C HIS A 151 7.20 17.64 -0.12
N PRO A 152 8.12 17.31 -1.06
CA PRO A 152 8.51 15.93 -1.36
C PRO A 152 9.00 15.14 -0.14
N ILE A 153 9.76 15.76 0.76
CA ILE A 153 10.19 15.13 2.02
C ILE A 153 8.98 14.76 2.89
N THR A 154 7.97 15.63 2.98
CA THR A 154 6.77 15.34 3.75
C THR A 154 5.96 14.22 3.12
N LEU A 155 5.72 14.29 1.80
CA LEU A 155 4.90 13.29 1.11
C LEU A 155 5.57 11.93 0.97
N PHE A 156 6.89 11.88 0.76
CA PHE A 156 7.58 10.65 0.36
C PHE A 156 8.58 10.14 1.41
N ILE A 157 8.78 10.83 2.53
CA ILE A 157 9.63 10.34 3.64
C ILE A 157 8.80 10.31 4.93
N ILE A 158 8.27 11.46 5.36
CA ILE A 158 7.54 11.56 6.63
C ILE A 158 6.17 10.87 6.54
N GLY A 159 5.43 11.10 5.47
CA GLY A 159 4.10 10.54 5.22
C GLY A 159 4.08 9.00 5.25
N PRO A 160 4.95 8.31 4.47
CA PRO A 160 5.01 6.85 4.50
C PRO A 160 5.43 6.30 5.87
N ALA A 161 6.40 6.92 6.55
CA ALA A 161 6.75 6.54 7.92
C ALA A 161 5.55 6.64 8.86
N TYR A 162 4.87 7.79 8.83
CA TYR A 162 3.69 8.03 9.66
C TYR A 162 2.56 7.05 9.35
N LEU A 163 2.23 6.84 8.07
CA LEU A 163 1.12 5.98 7.66
C LEU A 163 1.32 4.52 8.08
N PHE A 164 2.46 3.92 7.71
CA PHE A 164 2.66 2.48 7.86
C PHE A 164 3.11 2.07 9.26
N PHE A 165 3.94 2.89 9.91
CA PHE A 165 4.48 2.58 11.24
C PHE A 165 3.60 3.10 12.38
N LEU A 166 2.82 4.17 12.17
CA LEU A 166 2.02 4.79 13.24
C LEU A 166 0.51 4.74 12.98
N GLN A 167 0.00 5.40 11.95
CA GLN A 167 -1.44 5.53 11.73
C GLN A 167 -2.11 4.16 11.55
N ASN A 168 -1.51 3.27 10.76
CA ASN A 168 -2.01 1.92 10.51
C ASN A 168 -2.05 1.00 11.76
N ARG A 169 -1.52 1.45 12.90
CA ARG A 169 -1.62 0.69 14.16
C ARG A 169 -3.03 0.77 14.76
N LEU A 170 -3.82 1.78 14.38
CA LEU A 170 -5.17 2.02 14.88
C LEU A 170 -6.15 2.22 13.72
N PRO A 171 -7.44 1.84 13.86
CA PRO A 171 -8.44 2.05 12.82
C PRO A 171 -8.96 3.50 12.82
N ILE A 172 -8.06 4.48 12.65
CA ILE A 172 -8.40 5.91 12.65
C ILE A 172 -9.48 6.19 11.59
N GLY A 173 -10.51 6.96 11.96
CA GLY A 173 -11.70 7.20 11.15
C GLY A 173 -12.77 6.10 11.22
N TYR A 174 -12.43 4.92 11.77
CA TYR A 174 -13.33 3.77 11.85
C TYR A 174 -13.39 3.10 13.25
N MET A 175 -12.97 3.82 14.30
CA MET A 175 -12.82 3.30 15.66
C MET A 175 -14.13 2.86 16.35
N LYS A 176 -15.30 3.17 15.78
CA LYS A 176 -16.60 2.73 16.31
C LYS A 176 -16.96 1.28 15.95
N ASN A 177 -16.19 0.63 15.06
CA ASN A 177 -16.51 -0.71 14.57
C ASN A 177 -15.47 -1.73 15.04
N THR A 178 -15.95 -2.76 15.73
CA THR A 178 -15.14 -3.83 16.32
C THR A 178 -14.35 -4.63 15.30
N SER A 179 -14.89 -4.87 14.10
CA SER A 179 -14.19 -5.63 13.05
C SER A 179 -12.90 -4.93 12.62
N PHE A 180 -12.92 -3.59 12.54
CA PHE A 180 -11.73 -2.80 12.20
C PHE A 180 -10.70 -2.78 13.33
N TRP A 181 -11.14 -2.79 14.59
CA TRP A 181 -10.25 -3.01 15.72
C TRP A 181 -9.60 -4.39 15.67
N ILE A 182 -10.36 -5.45 15.41
CA ILE A 182 -9.82 -6.81 15.25
C ILE A 182 -8.81 -6.83 14.12
N SER A 183 -9.12 -6.24 12.96
CA SER A 183 -8.19 -6.16 11.83
C SER A 183 -6.90 -5.42 12.19
N ALA A 184 -6.98 -4.27 12.85
CA ALA A 184 -5.80 -3.49 13.26
C ALA A 184 -4.97 -4.25 14.30
N MET A 185 -5.60 -4.78 15.35
CA MET A 185 -4.91 -5.47 16.44
C MET A 185 -4.33 -6.82 16.00
N ALA A 186 -5.02 -7.59 15.16
CA ALA A 186 -4.46 -8.83 14.61
C ALA A 186 -3.24 -8.55 13.72
N THR A 187 -3.28 -7.47 12.93
CA THR A 187 -2.13 -7.03 12.13
C THR A 187 -0.96 -6.59 13.02
N ASN A 188 -1.24 -5.82 14.09
CA ASN A 188 -0.24 -5.43 15.07
C ASN A 188 0.40 -6.66 15.74
N LEU A 189 -0.41 -7.63 16.15
CA LEU A 189 0.06 -8.86 16.77
C LEU A 189 0.93 -9.67 15.79
N GLY A 190 0.53 -9.78 14.53
CA GLY A 190 1.31 -10.45 13.49
C GLY A 190 2.66 -9.78 13.24
N ILE A 191 2.71 -8.45 13.17
CA ILE A 191 3.95 -7.68 13.01
C ILE A 191 4.83 -7.83 14.24
N LEU A 192 4.26 -7.66 15.43
CA LEU A 192 4.98 -7.80 16.70
C LEU A 192 5.60 -9.19 16.81
N THR A 193 4.82 -10.24 16.50
CA THR A 193 5.30 -11.62 16.52
C THR A 193 6.43 -11.83 15.52
N SER A 194 6.28 -11.34 14.29
CA SER A 194 7.31 -11.46 13.24
C SER A 194 8.61 -10.75 13.64
N VAL A 195 8.50 -9.50 14.12
CA VAL A 195 9.66 -8.72 14.58
C VAL A 195 10.29 -9.35 15.83
N ALA A 196 9.50 -9.85 16.77
CA ALA A 196 10.00 -10.52 17.98
C ALA A 196 10.75 -11.81 17.65
N VAL A 197 10.27 -12.61 16.68
CA VAL A 197 10.98 -13.80 16.19
C VAL A 197 12.32 -13.41 15.56
N VAL A 198 12.34 -12.41 14.68
CA VAL A 198 13.58 -11.93 14.05
C VAL A 198 14.56 -11.40 15.11
N TYR A 199 14.06 -10.63 16.07
CA TYR A 199 14.85 -10.10 17.18
C TYR A 199 15.40 -11.20 18.07
N TYR A 200 14.61 -12.22 18.39
CA TYR A 200 15.05 -13.35 19.23
C TYR A 200 16.22 -14.10 18.60
N PHE A 201 16.19 -14.37 17.30
CA PHE A 201 17.23 -15.14 16.61
C PHE A 201 18.43 -14.31 16.13
N GLY A 202 18.26 -13.03 15.82
CA GLY A 202 19.33 -12.21 15.23
C GLY A 202 19.62 -10.89 15.94
N GLY A 203 18.93 -10.61 17.05
CA GLY A 203 19.04 -9.36 17.77
C GLY A 203 18.52 -8.17 16.97
N LEU A 204 19.02 -6.98 17.30
CA LEU A 204 18.57 -5.74 16.68
C LEU A 204 19.05 -5.58 15.23
N ALA A 205 20.14 -6.25 14.83
CA ALA A 205 20.79 -6.05 13.54
C ALA A 205 19.87 -6.34 12.32
N PRO A 206 19.21 -7.52 12.19
CA PRO A 206 18.30 -7.76 11.06
C PRO A 206 17.04 -6.89 11.10
N VAL A 207 16.61 -6.45 12.28
CA VAL A 207 15.51 -5.49 12.40
C VAL A 207 15.92 -4.14 11.80
N SER A 208 17.09 -3.62 12.20
CA SER A 208 17.59 -2.31 11.77
C SER A 208 18.07 -2.26 10.33
N PHE A 209 18.73 -3.30 9.84
CA PHE A 209 19.42 -3.28 8.55
C PHE A 209 18.70 -4.05 7.44
N ILE A 210 17.64 -4.80 7.76
CA ILE A 210 16.87 -5.55 6.75
C ILE A 210 15.39 -5.19 6.82
N PHE A 211 14.74 -5.40 7.96
CA PHE A 211 13.30 -5.13 8.10
C PHE A 211 12.97 -3.65 7.87
N LEU A 212 13.64 -2.73 8.58
CA LEU A 212 13.38 -1.30 8.44
C LEU A 212 13.66 -0.76 7.03
N PRO A 213 14.82 -1.02 6.38
CA PRO A 213 15.07 -0.52 5.03
C PRO A 213 14.10 -1.11 4.00
N THR A 214 13.77 -2.41 4.09
CA THR A 214 12.81 -3.07 3.19
C THR A 214 11.43 -2.41 3.29
N THR A 215 10.91 -2.29 4.51
CA THR A 215 9.54 -1.80 4.76
C THR A 215 9.43 -0.30 4.51
N PHE A 216 10.42 0.49 4.93
CA PHE A 216 10.41 1.92 4.71
C PHE A 216 10.50 2.27 3.23
N LEU A 217 11.44 1.69 2.48
CA LEU A 217 11.55 1.97 1.05
C LEU A 217 10.32 1.50 0.27
N ALA A 218 9.72 0.36 0.63
CA ALA A 218 8.48 -0.10 0.02
C ALA A 218 7.32 0.87 0.28
N ALA A 219 7.22 1.42 1.50
CA ALA A 219 6.24 2.44 1.85
C ALA A 219 6.45 3.73 1.03
N MET A 220 7.69 4.18 0.86
CA MET A 220 8.01 5.34 0.02
C MET A 220 7.57 5.12 -1.43
N ILE A 221 7.93 3.98 -2.02
CA ILE A 221 7.56 3.63 -3.39
C ILE A 221 6.03 3.51 -3.52
N GLY A 222 5.36 2.89 -2.55
CA GLY A 222 3.90 2.75 -2.56
C GLY A 222 3.16 4.09 -2.57
N VAL A 223 3.55 5.02 -1.69
CA VAL A 223 2.97 6.37 -1.65
C VAL A 223 3.32 7.18 -2.90
N TRP A 224 4.53 7.01 -3.44
CA TRP A 224 4.91 7.64 -4.70
C TRP A 224 4.08 7.14 -5.89
N LEU A 225 3.89 5.81 -6.02
CA LEU A 225 3.04 5.23 -7.05
C LEU A 225 1.61 5.75 -6.93
N PHE A 226 1.07 5.79 -5.71
CA PHE A 226 -0.25 6.37 -5.45
C PHE A 226 -0.31 7.84 -5.87
N TYR A 227 0.69 8.66 -5.52
CA TYR A 227 0.77 10.06 -5.93
C TYR A 227 0.73 10.20 -7.47
N VAL A 228 1.59 9.50 -8.19
CA VAL A 228 1.69 9.62 -9.65
C VAL A 228 0.42 9.13 -10.35
N GLN A 229 -0.22 8.08 -9.84
CA GLN A 229 -1.49 7.56 -10.38
C GLN A 229 -2.64 8.56 -10.30
N HIS A 230 -2.61 9.51 -9.37
CA HIS A 230 -3.71 10.44 -9.09
C HIS A 230 -3.39 11.90 -9.41
N GLN A 231 -2.17 12.21 -9.84
CA GLN A 231 -1.68 13.60 -10.03
C GLN A 231 -0.84 13.71 -11.31
N PHE A 232 -1.38 13.25 -12.44
CA PHE A 232 -0.76 13.42 -13.76
C PHE A 232 -1.39 14.63 -14.50
N GLU A 233 -0.71 15.11 -15.54
CA GLU A 233 -1.01 16.39 -16.21
C GLU A 233 -2.47 16.54 -16.69
N TYR A 234 -3.10 15.42 -17.05
CA TYR A 234 -4.47 15.37 -17.56
C TYR A 234 -5.46 14.69 -16.59
N THR A 235 -5.18 14.67 -15.28
CA THR A 235 -6.13 14.14 -14.30
C THR A 235 -7.36 15.04 -14.20
N TYR A 236 -8.54 14.42 -14.18
CA TYR A 236 -9.81 15.12 -14.14
C TYR A 236 -10.42 15.18 -12.74
N TRP A 237 -10.95 16.34 -12.37
CA TRP A 237 -11.65 16.56 -11.11
C TRP A 237 -12.94 17.33 -11.36
N GLU A 238 -14.07 16.80 -10.88
CA GLU A 238 -15.39 17.34 -11.16
C GLU A 238 -16.30 17.41 -9.93
N GLU A 239 -17.28 18.32 -9.99
CA GLU A 239 -18.42 18.32 -9.08
C GLU A 239 -19.49 17.38 -9.65
N ASN A 240 -19.63 16.19 -9.05
CA ASN A 240 -20.66 15.18 -9.40
C ASN A 240 -21.53 14.83 -8.20
#